data_AF-A0ABD0YZU8-F1
#
_entry.id   AF-A0ABD0YZU8-F1
#
_cell.length_a   1.000
_cell.length_b   1.000
_cell.length_c   1.000
_cell.angle_alpha   90.00
_cell.angle_beta   90.00
_cell.angle_gamma   90.00
#
_symmetry.space_group_name_H-M   'P 1'
#
loop_
_entity.id
_entity.type
_entity.pdbx_description
1 polymer ?
#
loop_
_entity_poly.entity_id
_entity_poly.type
_entity_poly.pdbx_seq_one_letter_code
_entity_poly.pdbx_strand_id
1 'polypeptide(L)'
;MDMLDYKGFKVSYTQVPLVSWIFAEHPDLAEDFKPKNHLVKTAYMNILLGLIEILNRPPMSFSEAELRNAHSELRELTEEAGFNLDWLKTKLEEVSLERKNAIADGSLVEELEEHVKNLKLELDNEKAKSSTACTKFFLLKKVVSDLKLELDNEKGKASSACARVLSLEKVLSDEKAKSSSACAEVLSLKMAVSDLKFELAWRSGKSATSKLASLMDSLSEY
;
A
#
# COMPACT_ATOMS: atom_id res chain seq x y z
N MET A 1 38.33 6.33 -0.11
CA MET A 1 38.19 7.75 -0.48
C MET A 1 39.58 8.26 -0.80
N ASP A 2 39.76 8.82 -1.99
CA ASP A 2 41.05 9.36 -2.39
C ASP A 2 41.30 10.66 -1.59
N MET A 3 42.42 10.68 -0.86
CA MET A 3 42.90 11.85 -0.15
C MET A 3 43.88 12.60 -1.05
N LEU A 4 43.65 13.90 -1.22
CA LEU A 4 44.52 14.79 -1.97
C LEU A 4 45.47 15.50 -1.01
N ASP A 5 46.75 15.60 -1.36
CA ASP A 5 47.68 16.48 -0.66
C ASP A 5 47.48 17.92 -1.16
N TYR A 6 47.03 18.81 -0.27
CA TYR A 6 46.89 20.23 -0.52
C TYR A 6 47.73 21.00 0.49
N LYS A 7 48.75 21.74 0.01
CA LYS A 7 49.65 22.54 0.86
C LYS A 7 50.28 21.74 2.01
N GLY A 8 50.52 20.43 1.82
CA GLY A 8 51.11 19.55 2.83
C GLY A 8 50.13 18.94 3.83
N PHE A 9 48.82 19.10 3.60
CA PHE A 9 47.73 18.47 4.34
C PHE A 9 47.01 17.46 3.46
N LYS A 10 46.75 16.25 3.97
CA LYS A 10 45.90 15.28 3.28
C LYS A 10 44.45 15.57 3.59
N VAL A 11 43.66 15.91 2.57
CA VAL A 11 42.25 16.27 2.70
C VAL A 11 41.41 15.45 1.72
N SER A 12 40.16 15.16 2.08
CA SER A 12 39.28 14.46 1.14
C SER A 12 38.92 15.39 -0.04
N TYR A 13 38.65 14.80 -1.20
CA TYR A 13 38.31 15.57 -2.41
C TYR A 13 37.15 16.56 -2.19
N THR A 14 36.13 16.20 -1.39
CA THR A 14 34.98 17.07 -1.09
C THR A 14 35.33 18.26 -0.20
N GLN A 15 36.42 18.16 0.57
CA GLN A 15 36.89 19.24 1.46
C GLN A 15 37.82 20.22 0.74
N VAL A 16 38.44 19.82 -0.39
CA VAL A 16 39.41 20.65 -1.13
C VAL A 16 38.91 22.07 -1.42
N PRO A 17 37.65 22.31 -1.84
CA PRO A 17 37.17 23.67 -2.08
C PRO A 17 37.21 24.56 -0.83
N LEU A 18 36.79 24.01 0.32
CA LEU A 18 36.77 24.73 1.60
C LEU A 18 38.20 25.01 2.06
N VAL A 19 39.08 24.01 2.00
CA VAL A 19 40.48 24.15 2.39
C VAL A 19 41.20 25.17 1.50
N SER A 20 40.96 25.11 0.19
CA SER A 20 41.51 26.06 -0.78
C SER A 20 41.07 27.49 -0.46
N TRP A 21 39.79 27.69 -0.15
CA TRP A 21 39.23 28.99 0.24
C TRP A 21 39.85 29.52 1.53
N ILE A 22 40.00 28.69 2.58
CA ILE A 22 40.60 29.13 3.86
C ILE A 22 42.04 29.62 3.64
N PHE A 23 42.86 28.89 2.88
CA PHE A 23 44.25 29.30 2.61
C PHE A 23 44.35 30.52 1.68
N ALA A 24 43.32 30.83 0.90
CA ALA A 24 43.27 32.04 0.09
C ALA A 24 42.95 33.27 0.96
N GLU A 25 42.01 33.13 1.89
CA GLU A 25 41.58 34.20 2.78
C GLU A 25 42.54 34.43 3.96
N HIS A 26 43.17 33.35 4.43
CA HIS A 26 44.12 33.33 5.55
C HIS A 26 45.42 32.61 5.13
N PRO A 27 46.29 33.27 4.35
CA PRO A 27 47.53 32.64 3.85
C PRO A 27 48.51 32.23 4.95
N ASP A 28 48.46 32.91 6.10
CA ASP A 28 49.27 32.73 7.30
C ASP A 28 48.72 31.66 8.25
N LEU A 29 47.56 31.04 7.91
CA LEU A 29 46.87 30.02 8.71
C LEU A 29 47.81 29.00 9.35
N ALA A 30 48.79 28.49 8.60
CA ALA A 30 49.69 27.42 9.02
C ALA A 30 51.17 27.84 9.03
N GLU A 31 51.46 29.13 9.19
CA GLU A 31 52.83 29.66 9.20
C GLU A 31 53.66 29.06 10.36
N ASP A 32 53.09 29.03 11.57
CA ASP A 32 53.72 28.49 12.79
C ASP A 32 53.36 27.03 13.09
N PHE A 33 52.86 26.30 12.08
CA PHE A 33 52.31 24.97 12.27
C PHE A 33 53.37 23.94 12.70
N LYS A 34 53.20 23.35 13.88
CA LYS A 34 54.22 22.51 14.55
C LYS A 34 54.22 21.04 14.11
N PRO A 35 53.08 20.36 13.92
CA PRO A 35 53.05 18.92 13.67
C PRO A 35 53.76 18.49 12.36
N LYS A 36 54.66 17.51 12.46
CA LYS A 36 55.39 16.97 11.29
C LYS A 36 54.76 15.69 10.72
N ASN A 37 54.10 14.89 11.55
CA ASN A 37 53.50 13.62 11.16
C ASN A 37 52.25 13.84 10.31
N HIS A 38 52.19 13.26 9.11
CA HIS A 38 51.07 13.42 8.18
C HIS A 38 49.70 13.00 8.73
N LEU A 39 49.63 11.95 9.56
CA LEU A 39 48.38 11.52 10.19
C LEU A 39 47.89 12.58 11.17
N VAL A 40 48.81 13.16 11.94
CA VAL A 40 48.51 14.23 12.90
C VAL A 40 48.08 15.51 12.17
N LYS A 41 48.75 15.87 11.06
CA LYS A 41 48.32 16.98 10.18
C LYS A 41 46.88 16.84 9.73
N THR A 42 46.53 15.63 9.28
CA THR A 42 45.20 15.32 8.79
C THR A 42 44.16 15.42 9.90
N ALA A 43 44.48 14.92 11.10
CA ALA A 43 43.59 15.01 12.25
C ALA A 43 43.29 16.46 12.64
N TYR A 44 44.32 17.30 12.78
CA TYR A 44 44.14 18.72 13.10
C TYR A 44 43.38 19.48 12.02
N MET A 45 43.62 19.17 10.73
CA MET A 45 42.85 19.77 9.64
C MET A 45 41.37 19.40 9.71
N ASN A 46 41.04 18.15 10.05
CA ASN A 46 39.64 17.73 10.20
C ASN A 46 38.95 18.42 11.38
N ILE A 47 39.66 18.62 12.49
CA ILE A 47 39.13 19.37 13.64
C ILE A 47 38.86 20.82 13.23
N LEU A 48 39.80 21.47 12.53
CA LEU A 48 39.60 22.84 12.01
C LEU A 48 38.38 22.93 11.09
N LEU A 49 38.24 22.00 10.13
CA LEU A 49 37.11 21.99 9.21
C LEU A 49 35.78 21.75 9.94
N GLY A 50 35.77 20.86 10.93
CA GLY A 50 34.61 20.61 11.78
C GLY A 50 34.21 21.84 12.58
N LEU A 51 35.18 22.56 13.14
CA LEU A 51 34.95 23.80 13.88
C LEU A 51 34.36 24.90 12.99
N ILE A 52 34.87 25.05 11.76
CA ILE A 52 34.34 26.00 10.78
C ILE A 52 32.91 25.64 10.38
N GLU A 53 32.62 24.37 10.15
CA GLU A 53 31.28 23.88 9.84
C GLU A 53 30.30 24.16 10.98
N ILE A 54 30.73 23.91 12.22
CA ILE A 54 29.96 24.20 13.44
C ILE A 54 29.68 25.71 13.54
N LEU A 55 30.70 26.56 13.37
CA LEU A 55 30.58 28.02 13.47
C LEU A 55 29.83 28.69 12.31
N ASN A 56 29.48 27.96 11.26
CA ASN A 56 28.61 28.44 10.19
C ASN A 56 27.12 28.26 10.48
N ARG A 57 26.76 27.61 11.60
CA ARG A 57 25.36 27.47 12.02
C ARG A 57 24.82 28.76 12.64
N PRO A 58 23.49 28.96 12.70
CA PRO A 58 22.89 30.11 13.36
C PRO A 58 23.25 30.17 14.87
N PRO A 59 23.51 31.35 15.46
CA PRO A 59 23.89 31.52 16.88
C PRO A 59 22.93 30.87 17.89
N MET A 60 21.64 30.83 17.57
CA MET A 60 20.61 30.23 18.43
C MET A 60 20.61 28.70 18.42
N SER A 61 21.31 28.07 17.48
CA SER A 61 21.40 26.60 17.39
C SER A 61 22.41 26.00 18.37
N PHE A 62 23.30 26.82 18.94
CA PHE A 62 24.37 26.34 19.81
C PHE A 62 23.90 26.07 21.23
N SER A 63 24.28 24.90 21.74
CA SER A 63 24.26 24.63 23.18
C SER A 63 25.48 25.21 23.89
N GLU A 64 25.36 25.41 25.20
CA GLU A 64 26.48 25.83 26.04
C GLU A 64 27.67 24.84 25.99
N ALA A 65 27.36 23.55 25.85
CA ALA A 65 28.36 22.51 25.74
C ALA A 65 29.12 22.57 24.40
N GLU A 66 28.42 22.83 23.29
CA GLU A 66 29.05 22.99 21.98
C GLU A 66 29.96 24.22 21.93
N LEU A 67 29.54 25.37 22.47
CA LEU A 67 30.40 26.55 22.55
C LEU A 67 31.65 26.28 23.39
N ARG A 68 31.51 25.64 24.55
CA ARG A 68 32.65 25.27 25.40
C ARG A 68 33.62 24.32 24.68
N ASN A 69 33.09 23.33 23.96
CA ASN A 69 33.92 22.38 23.20
C ASN A 69 34.64 23.10 22.05
N ALA A 70 33.94 23.97 21.31
CA ALA A 70 34.51 24.80 20.24
C ALA A 70 35.66 25.68 20.76
N HIS A 71 35.51 26.33 21.93
CA HIS A 71 36.60 27.07 22.57
C HIS A 71 37.79 26.18 22.92
N SER A 72 37.55 24.94 23.37
CA SER A 72 38.61 24.00 23.70
C SER A 72 39.37 23.53 22.45
N GLU A 73 38.66 23.18 21.38
CA GLU A 73 39.24 22.75 20.11
C GLU A 73 40.03 23.89 19.46
N LEU A 74 39.50 25.12 19.47
CA LEU A 74 40.19 26.30 18.97
C LEU A 74 41.50 26.55 19.73
N ARG A 75 41.47 26.42 21.06
CA ARG A 75 42.67 26.56 21.90
C ARG A 75 43.71 25.49 21.56
N GLU A 76 43.29 24.23 21.43
CA GLU A 76 44.19 23.14 21.04
C GLU A 76 44.82 23.38 19.66
N LEU A 77 44.03 23.80 18.66
CA LEU A 77 44.53 24.11 17.33
C LEU A 77 45.53 25.27 17.32
N THR A 78 45.33 26.27 18.17
CA THR A 78 46.21 27.44 18.24
C THR A 78 47.47 27.15 19.04
N GLU A 79 47.33 26.62 20.26
CA GLU A 79 48.44 26.43 21.21
C GLU A 79 49.29 25.20 20.86
N GLU A 80 48.66 24.06 20.56
CA GLU A 80 49.36 22.79 20.33
C GLU A 80 49.74 22.60 18.86
N ALA A 81 48.81 22.89 17.93
CA ALA A 81 49.08 22.71 16.50
C ALA A 81 49.80 23.92 15.86
N GLY A 82 49.69 25.12 16.45
CA GLY A 82 50.32 26.34 15.93
C GLY A 82 49.62 26.94 14.71
N PHE A 83 48.30 26.73 14.58
CA PHE A 83 47.54 27.46 13.57
C PHE A 83 47.30 28.91 14.00
N ASN A 84 47.38 29.83 13.04
CA ASN A 84 46.89 31.19 13.21
C ASN A 84 45.36 31.24 12.93
N LEU A 85 44.57 31.30 14.00
CA LEU A 85 43.10 31.22 13.96
C LEU A 85 42.40 32.44 14.58
N ASP A 86 43.04 33.61 14.56
CA ASP A 86 42.48 34.83 15.15
C ASP A 86 41.10 35.19 14.57
N TRP A 87 40.91 34.97 13.27
CA TRP A 87 39.62 35.19 12.60
C TRP A 87 38.52 34.26 13.13
N LEU A 88 38.85 32.99 13.40
CA LEU A 88 37.90 32.00 13.90
C LEU A 88 37.58 32.23 15.38
N LYS A 89 38.57 32.73 16.13
CA LYS A 89 38.41 33.20 17.51
C LYS A 89 37.41 34.35 17.59
N THR A 90 37.60 35.39 16.79
CA THR A 90 36.67 36.53 16.73
C THR A 90 35.26 36.05 16.38
N LYS A 91 35.11 35.20 15.36
CA LYS A 91 33.82 34.65 14.96
C LYS A 91 33.13 33.85 16.08
N LEU A 92 33.88 33.04 16.83
CA LEU A 92 33.34 32.28 17.95
C LEU A 92 32.86 33.19 19.09
N GLU A 93 33.59 34.27 19.40
CA GLU A 93 33.16 35.27 20.39
C GLU A 93 31.90 36.03 19.94
N GLU A 94 31.82 36.41 18.66
CA GLU A 94 30.64 37.05 18.07
C GLU A 94 29.39 36.16 18.20
N VAL A 95 29.49 34.89 17.81
CA VAL A 95 28.40 33.91 17.93
C VAL A 95 27.98 33.70 19.39
N SER A 96 28.95 33.61 20.30
CA SER A 96 28.70 33.46 21.75
C SER A 96 27.99 34.67 22.33
N LEU A 97 28.38 35.88 21.91
CA LEU A 97 27.78 37.13 22.34
C LEU A 97 26.37 37.31 21.79
N GLU A 98 26.15 37.06 20.50
CA GLU A 98 24.85 37.17 19.85
C GLU A 98 23.82 36.24 20.50
N ARG A 99 24.20 34.98 20.77
CA ARG A 99 23.35 34.05 21.52
C ARG A 99 23.03 34.56 22.92
N LYS A 100 24.01 35.09 23.66
CA LYS A 100 23.80 35.64 25.01
C LYS A 100 22.84 36.82 24.99
N ASN A 101 22.99 37.71 24.00
CA ASN A 101 22.11 38.86 23.84
C ASN A 101 20.68 38.41 23.54
N ALA A 102 20.49 37.46 22.63
CA ALA A 102 19.19 36.89 22.29
C ALA A 102 18.49 36.18 23.47
N ILE A 103 19.26 35.67 24.43
CA ILE A 103 18.72 35.12 25.68
C ILE A 103 18.34 36.25 26.64
N ALA A 104 19.17 37.30 26.72
CA ALA A 104 18.97 38.42 27.64
C ALA A 104 17.84 39.36 27.22
N ASP A 105 17.65 39.58 25.92
CA ASP A 105 16.60 40.43 25.34
C ASP A 105 15.23 39.72 25.29
N GLY A 106 15.18 38.41 25.56
CA GLY A 106 13.96 37.61 25.55
C GLY A 106 13.48 37.20 24.15
N SER A 107 14.20 37.55 23.08
CA SER A 107 13.85 37.19 21.70
C SER A 107 13.69 35.68 21.50
N LEU A 108 14.54 34.87 22.15
CA LEU A 108 14.41 33.42 22.13
C LEU A 108 13.08 32.95 22.75
N VAL A 109 12.64 33.61 23.81
CA VAL A 109 11.38 33.26 24.48
C VAL A 109 10.20 33.62 23.59
N GLU A 110 10.26 34.78 22.92
CA GLU A 110 9.22 35.22 21.98
C GLU A 110 9.09 34.28 20.77
N GLU A 111 10.22 33.90 20.15
CA GLU A 111 10.25 32.95 19.03
C GLU A 111 9.68 31.57 19.44
N LEU A 112 10.12 31.04 20.60
CA LEU A 112 9.59 29.79 21.12
C LEU A 112 8.10 29.89 21.44
N GLU A 113 7.63 31.02 21.95
CA GLU A 113 6.22 31.24 22.24
C GLU A 113 5.38 31.27 20.95
N GLU A 114 5.88 31.88 19.87
CA GLU A 114 5.25 31.87 18.55
C GLU A 114 5.18 30.44 17.97
N HIS A 115 6.28 29.69 18.04
CA HIS A 115 6.30 28.29 17.61
C HIS A 115 5.29 27.44 18.39
N VAL A 116 5.20 27.61 19.71
CA VAL A 116 4.21 26.91 20.54
C VAL A 116 2.78 27.30 20.16
N LYS A 117 2.52 28.58 19.87
CA LYS A 117 1.20 29.04 19.39
C LYS A 117 0.85 28.40 18.05
N ASN A 118 1.78 28.36 17.09
CA ASN A 118 1.55 27.75 15.78
C ASN A 118 1.28 26.24 15.90
N LEU A 119 2.10 25.51 16.66
CA LEU A 119 1.90 24.07 16.90
C LEU A 119 0.55 23.78 17.56
N LYS A 120 0.08 24.66 18.46
CA LYS A 120 -1.23 24.53 19.09
C LYS A 120 -2.37 24.66 18.08
N LEU A 121 -2.28 25.61 17.15
CA LEU A 121 -3.26 25.78 16.07
C LEU A 121 -3.30 24.55 15.14
N GLU A 122 -2.14 24.01 14.78
CA GLU A 122 -2.04 22.79 13.96
C GLU A 122 -2.68 21.59 14.66
N LEU A 123 -2.42 21.43 15.96
CA LEU A 123 -3.00 20.35 16.76
C LEU A 123 -4.53 20.44 16.80
N ASP A 124 -5.10 21.63 17.00
CA ASP A 124 -6.54 21.82 17.02
C ASP A 124 -7.19 21.54 15.65
N ASN A 125 -6.52 21.91 14.55
CA ASN A 125 -6.96 21.60 13.20
C ASN A 125 -6.97 20.09 12.93
N GLU A 126 -5.90 19.38 13.28
CA GLU A 126 -5.84 17.92 13.13
C GLU A 126 -6.88 17.21 14.01
N LYS A 127 -7.15 17.73 15.21
CA LYS A 127 -8.22 17.23 16.07
C LYS A 127 -9.59 17.39 15.42
N ALA A 128 -9.85 18.52 14.75
CA ALA A 128 -11.10 18.76 14.01
C ALA A 128 -11.25 17.83 12.80
N LYS A 129 -10.17 17.60 12.03
CA LYS A 129 -10.14 16.64 10.92
C LYS A 129 -10.39 15.21 11.41
N SER A 130 -9.75 14.82 12.50
CA SER A 130 -9.92 13.51 13.14
C SER A 130 -11.36 13.29 13.61
N SER A 131 -12.00 14.29 14.23
CA SER A 131 -13.42 14.24 14.60
C SER A 131 -14.33 14.01 13.38
N THR A 132 -14.06 14.71 12.27
CA THR A 132 -14.78 14.54 11.00
C THR A 132 -14.56 13.15 10.40
N ALA A 133 -13.35 12.60 10.47
CA ALA A 133 -13.05 11.25 10.02
C ALA A 133 -13.76 10.20 10.89
N CYS A 134 -13.79 10.41 12.21
CA CYS A 134 -14.46 9.54 13.17
C CYS A 134 -15.97 9.46 12.91
N THR A 135 -16.63 10.60 12.67
CA THR A 135 -18.06 10.62 12.32
C THR A 135 -18.35 9.88 11.01
N LYS A 136 -17.53 10.09 9.96
CA LYS A 136 -17.64 9.33 8.70
C LYS A 136 -17.44 7.83 8.91
N PHE A 137 -16.50 7.43 9.75
CA PHE A 137 -16.27 6.02 10.09
C PHE A 137 -17.50 5.39 10.77
N PHE A 138 -18.13 6.08 11.72
CA PHE A 138 -19.35 5.60 12.36
C PHE A 138 -20.51 5.47 11.36
N LEU A 139 -20.67 6.43 10.43
CA LEU A 139 -21.68 6.35 9.37
C LEU A 139 -21.43 5.14 8.45
N LEU A 140 -20.19 4.96 7.98
CA LEU A 140 -19.82 3.82 7.14
C LEU A 140 -20.03 2.50 7.88
N LYS A 141 -19.65 2.43 9.16
CA LYS A 141 -19.89 1.24 10.00
C LYS A 141 -21.37 0.90 10.09
N LYS A 142 -22.24 1.90 10.23
CA LYS A 142 -23.69 1.71 10.23
C LYS A 142 -24.18 1.15 8.90
N VAL A 143 -23.77 1.75 7.77
CA VAL A 143 -24.14 1.30 6.43
C VAL A 143 -23.69 -0.15 6.17
N VAL A 144 -22.48 -0.53 6.59
CA VAL A 144 -22.00 -1.91 6.45
C VAL A 144 -22.85 -2.89 7.26
N SER A 145 -23.29 -2.52 8.46
CA SER A 145 -24.21 -3.34 9.25
C SER A 145 -25.56 -3.50 8.56
N ASP A 146 -26.12 -2.43 7.99
CA ASP A 146 -27.42 -2.46 7.29
C ASP A 146 -27.33 -3.35 6.04
N LEU A 147 -26.28 -3.19 5.21
CA LEU A 147 -26.04 -4.02 4.03
C LEU A 147 -25.85 -5.50 4.38
N LYS A 148 -25.25 -5.80 5.53
CA LYS A 148 -25.09 -7.19 5.98
C LYS A 148 -26.44 -7.84 6.29
N LEU A 149 -27.34 -7.13 6.95
CA LEU A 149 -28.70 -7.63 7.22
C LEU A 149 -29.47 -7.87 5.92
N GLU A 150 -29.35 -6.96 4.95
CA GLU A 150 -30.01 -7.10 3.66
C GLU A 150 -29.48 -8.30 2.86
N LEU A 151 -28.16 -8.52 2.88
CA LEU A 151 -27.54 -9.69 2.26
C LEU A 151 -28.05 -11.01 2.85
N ASP A 152 -28.18 -11.10 4.18
CA ASP A 152 -28.68 -12.30 4.85
C ASP A 152 -30.15 -12.58 4.49
N ASN A 153 -30.96 -11.53 4.35
CA ASN A 153 -32.35 -11.65 3.90
C ASN A 153 -32.44 -12.18 2.46
N GLU A 154 -31.67 -11.61 1.53
CA GLU A 154 -31.64 -12.07 0.13
C GLU A 154 -31.13 -13.52 0.01
N LYS A 155 -30.15 -13.91 0.83
CA LYS A 155 -29.69 -15.30 0.91
C LYS A 155 -30.81 -16.24 1.37
N GLY A 156 -31.64 -15.81 2.31
CA GLY A 156 -32.84 -16.54 2.75
C GLY A 156 -33.85 -16.73 1.61
N LYS A 157 -34.15 -15.66 0.86
CA LYS A 157 -35.04 -15.73 -0.31
C LYS A 157 -34.50 -16.67 -1.39
N ALA A 158 -33.21 -16.57 -1.71
CA ALA A 158 -32.55 -17.45 -2.68
C ALA A 158 -32.63 -18.93 -2.26
N SER A 159 -32.44 -19.23 -0.97
CA SER A 159 -32.58 -20.59 -0.44
C SER A 159 -33.99 -21.14 -0.60
N SER A 160 -35.01 -20.32 -0.30
CA SER A 160 -36.42 -20.67 -0.51
C SER A 160 -36.73 -20.91 -2.00
N ALA A 161 -36.22 -20.06 -2.89
CA ALA A 161 -36.36 -20.23 -4.33
C ALA A 161 -35.70 -21.52 -4.83
N CYS A 162 -34.51 -21.85 -4.35
CA CYS A 162 -33.81 -23.10 -4.69
C CYS A 162 -34.62 -24.34 -4.25
N ALA A 163 -35.18 -24.34 -3.04
CA ALA A 163 -36.05 -25.42 -2.55
C ALA A 163 -37.30 -25.62 -3.43
N ARG A 164 -37.88 -24.52 -3.92
CA ARG A 164 -39.00 -24.57 -4.87
C ARG A 164 -38.60 -25.16 -6.22
N VAL A 165 -37.44 -24.77 -6.76
CA VAL A 165 -36.92 -25.31 -8.03
C VAL A 165 -36.69 -26.82 -7.92
N LEU A 166 -36.03 -27.29 -6.87
CA LEU A 166 -35.82 -28.72 -6.63
C LEU A 166 -37.15 -29.49 -6.55
N SER A 167 -38.16 -28.89 -5.92
CA SER A 167 -39.50 -29.50 -5.85
C SER A 167 -40.16 -29.61 -7.23
N LEU A 168 -40.01 -28.58 -8.08
CA LEU A 168 -40.52 -28.58 -9.45
C LEU A 168 -39.78 -29.58 -10.36
N GLU A 169 -38.46 -29.71 -10.24
CA GLU A 169 -37.67 -30.70 -10.98
C GLU A 169 -38.11 -32.14 -10.69
N LYS A 170 -38.44 -32.42 -9.42
CA LYS A 170 -39.00 -33.73 -9.04
C LYS A 170 -40.35 -33.99 -9.72
N VAL A 171 -41.27 -33.03 -9.64
CA VAL A 171 -42.59 -33.13 -10.31
C VAL A 171 -42.44 -33.32 -11.82
N LEU A 172 -41.53 -32.59 -12.45
CA LEU A 172 -41.23 -32.73 -13.88
C LEU A 172 -40.74 -34.14 -14.23
N SER A 173 -39.89 -34.73 -13.38
CA SER A 173 -39.38 -36.09 -13.56
C SER A 173 -40.51 -37.13 -13.46
N ASP A 174 -41.40 -36.97 -12.48
CA ASP A 174 -42.56 -37.84 -12.30
C ASP A 174 -43.51 -37.76 -13.50
N GLU A 175 -43.81 -36.56 -14.01
CA GLU A 175 -44.64 -36.39 -15.21
C GLU A 175 -44.00 -36.93 -16.48
N LYS A 176 -42.68 -36.78 -16.64
CA LYS A 176 -41.94 -37.35 -17.76
C LYS A 176 -42.02 -38.88 -17.78
N ALA A 177 -41.95 -39.52 -16.61
CA ALA A 177 -42.12 -40.97 -16.47
C ALA A 177 -43.54 -41.41 -16.86
N LYS A 178 -44.57 -40.71 -16.37
CA LYS A 178 -45.98 -40.98 -16.74
C LYS A 178 -46.22 -40.85 -18.24
N SER A 179 -45.73 -39.76 -18.86
CA SER A 179 -45.84 -39.56 -20.31
C SER A 179 -45.17 -40.68 -21.11
N SER A 180 -44.06 -41.22 -20.61
CA SER A 180 -43.35 -42.32 -21.26
C SER A 180 -44.14 -43.63 -21.17
N SER A 181 -44.74 -43.92 -20.01
CA SER A 181 -45.65 -45.05 -19.83
C SER A 181 -46.87 -44.97 -20.76
N ALA A 182 -47.52 -43.80 -20.82
CA ALA A 182 -48.67 -43.57 -21.69
C ALA A 182 -48.32 -43.78 -23.18
N CYS A 183 -47.12 -43.35 -23.60
CA CYS A 183 -46.66 -43.56 -24.97
C CYS A 183 -46.48 -45.05 -25.29
N ALA A 184 -45.96 -45.85 -24.35
CA ALA A 184 -45.82 -47.29 -24.50
C ALA A 184 -47.18 -48.01 -24.59
N GLU A 185 -48.16 -47.59 -23.78
CA GLU A 185 -49.54 -48.10 -23.85
C GLU A 185 -50.20 -47.80 -25.20
N VAL A 186 -50.07 -46.57 -25.71
CA VAL A 186 -50.60 -46.17 -27.02
C VAL A 186 -49.97 -47.00 -28.15
N LEU A 187 -48.66 -47.25 -28.11
CA LEU A 187 -47.99 -48.12 -29.08
C LEU A 187 -48.53 -49.55 -29.03
N SER A 188 -48.74 -50.09 -27.84
CA SER A 188 -49.29 -51.44 -27.62
C SER A 188 -50.72 -51.55 -28.17
N LEU A 189 -51.58 -50.57 -27.88
CA LEU A 189 -52.94 -50.49 -28.42
C LEU A 189 -52.94 -50.37 -29.95
N LYS A 190 -52.03 -49.56 -30.52
CA LYS A 190 -51.90 -49.41 -31.97
C LYS A 190 -51.50 -50.72 -32.65
N MET A 191 -50.64 -51.52 -32.02
CA MET A 191 -50.30 -52.87 -32.49
C MET A 191 -51.51 -53.80 -32.43
N ALA A 192 -52.20 -53.88 -31.28
CA ALA A 192 -53.38 -54.73 -31.12
C ALA A 192 -54.51 -54.38 -32.11
N VAL A 193 -54.75 -53.09 -32.37
CA VAL A 193 -55.72 -52.64 -33.38
C VAL A 193 -55.29 -53.07 -34.79
N SER A 194 -53.98 -53.07 -35.08
CA SER A 194 -53.47 -53.55 -36.37
C SER A 194 -53.68 -55.06 -36.54
N ASP A 195 -53.42 -55.84 -35.50
CA ASP A 195 -53.66 -57.30 -35.48
C ASP A 195 -55.15 -57.62 -35.65
N LEU A 196 -56.03 -56.93 -34.92
CA LEU A 196 -57.49 -57.09 -35.05
C LEU A 196 -57.98 -56.72 -36.46
N LYS A 197 -57.44 -55.64 -37.06
CA LYS A 197 -57.74 -55.27 -38.44
C LYS A 197 -57.33 -56.36 -39.42
N PHE A 198 -56.16 -56.99 -39.23
CA PHE A 198 -55.68 -58.10 -40.05
C PHE A 198 -56.59 -59.35 -39.93
N GLU A 199 -56.95 -59.74 -38.70
CA GLU A 199 -57.89 -60.86 -38.45
C GLU A 199 -59.26 -60.63 -39.09
N LEU A 200 -59.82 -59.41 -38.99
CA LEU A 200 -61.07 -59.06 -39.65
C LEU A 200 -60.98 -59.20 -41.17
N ALA A 201 -59.89 -58.72 -41.78
CA ALA A 201 -59.64 -58.87 -43.20
C ALA A 201 -59.55 -60.36 -43.60
N TRP A 202 -58.78 -61.16 -42.86
CA TRP A 202 -58.63 -62.60 -43.08
C TRP A 202 -59.95 -63.37 -42.99
N ARG A 203 -60.76 -63.11 -41.94
CA ARG A 203 -62.07 -63.74 -41.75
C ARG A 203 -63.06 -63.36 -42.84
N SER A 204 -63.05 -62.10 -43.27
CA SER A 204 -63.91 -61.65 -44.38
C SER A 204 -63.59 -62.37 -45.69
N GLY A 205 -62.30 -62.58 -46.00
CA GLY A 205 -61.85 -63.37 -47.15
C GLY A 205 -62.23 -64.85 -47.05
N LYS A 206 -61.98 -65.49 -45.89
CA LYS A 206 -62.35 -66.90 -45.65
C LYS A 206 -63.86 -67.15 -45.77
N SER A 207 -64.69 -66.25 -45.24
CA SER A 207 -66.14 -66.38 -45.33
C SER A 207 -66.63 -66.28 -46.78
N ALA A 208 -66.01 -65.43 -47.58
CA ALA A 208 -66.30 -65.36 -49.01
C ALA A 208 -65.89 -66.65 -49.73
N THR A 209 -64.71 -67.20 -49.43
CA THR A 209 -64.25 -68.47 -50.03
C THR A 209 -65.09 -69.66 -49.60
N SER A 210 -65.52 -69.74 -48.34
CA SER A 210 -66.36 -70.85 -47.85
C SER A 210 -67.78 -70.81 -48.42
N LYS A 211 -68.35 -69.60 -48.59
CA LYS A 211 -69.64 -69.43 -49.28
C LYS A 211 -69.56 -69.82 -50.76
N LEU A 212 -68.46 -69.49 -51.43
CA LEU A 212 -68.22 -69.93 -52.80
C LEU A 212 -68.05 -71.45 -52.89
N ALA A 213 -67.33 -72.07 -51.96
CA ALA A 213 -67.18 -73.52 -51.89
C ALA A 213 -68.52 -74.24 -51.65
N SER A 214 -69.35 -73.77 -50.71
CA SER A 214 -70.67 -74.39 -50.48
C SER A 214 -71.61 -74.26 -51.68
N LEU A 215 -71.53 -73.14 -52.41
CA LEU A 215 -72.28 -72.98 -53.66
C LEU A 215 -71.74 -73.91 -54.76
N MET A 216 -70.43 -74.13 -54.82
CA MET A 216 -69.78 -75.04 -55.77
C MET A 216 -70.12 -76.52 -55.48
N ASP A 217 -70.19 -76.91 -54.20
CA ASP A 217 -70.65 -78.24 -53.78
C ASP A 217 -72.13 -78.46 -54.09
N SER A 218 -72.99 -77.47 -53.79
CA SER A 218 -74.42 -77.53 -54.12
C SER A 218 -74.71 -77.55 -55.63
N LEU A 219 -73.75 -77.09 -56.46
CA LEU A 219 -73.83 -77.18 -57.92
C LEU A 219 -73.25 -78.49 -58.47
N SER A 220 -72.46 -79.24 -57.69
CA SER A 220 -71.88 -80.54 -58.09
C SER A 220 -72.78 -81.73 -57.73
N GLU A 221 -73.83 -81.53 -56.93
CA GLU A 221 -74.85 -82.53 -56.58
C GLU A 221 -76.07 -82.55 -57.56
N TYR A 222 -75.97 -81.84 -58.69
CA TYR A 222 -76.91 -81.89 -59.83
C TYR A 222 -76.26 -82.56 -61.04
#